data_AF-A0A950U5F7-F1
#
_entry.id   AF-A0A950U5F7-F1
#
_cell.length_a   1.000
_cell.length_b   1.000
_cell.length_c   1.000
_cell.angle_alpha   90.00
_cell.angle_beta   90.00
_cell.angle_gamma   90.00
#
_symmetry.space_group_name_H-M   'P 1'
#
loop_
_entity.id
_entity.type
_entity.pdbx_description
1 polymer ?
#
loop_
_entity_poly.entity_id
_entity_poly.type
_entity_poly.pdbx_seq_one_letter_code
_entity_poly.pdbx_strand_id
1 'polypeptide(L)'
;MPVPALTIVPIEGIPEVRPGDALADLVVDAAEAQGTPFEDRDCVVVTQKVVSKAESRLVPLDPDDRPARRALVESESVRILRRRGDLLISETRHG
;
A
#
# COMPACT_ATOMS: atom_id res chain seq x y z
N MET A 1 -27.60 -18.77 -19.52
CA MET A 1 -26.32 -18.04 -19.52
C MET A 1 -25.47 -18.62 -18.41
N PRO A 2 -24.18 -18.92 -18.63
CA PRO A 2 -23.30 -19.34 -17.54
C PRO A 2 -23.27 -18.24 -16.47
N VAL A 3 -23.20 -18.66 -15.20
CA VAL A 3 -23.08 -17.73 -14.07
C VAL A 3 -21.69 -17.10 -14.12
N PRO A 4 -21.55 -15.77 -13.95
CA PRO A 4 -20.24 -15.13 -13.85
C PRO A 4 -19.42 -15.76 -12.72
N ALA A 5 -18.15 -16.05 -12.99
CA ALA A 5 -17.20 -16.52 -11.99
C ALA A 5 -16.27 -15.36 -11.57
N LEU A 6 -15.90 -15.33 -10.29
CA LEU A 6 -14.88 -14.44 -9.75
C LEU A 6 -13.68 -15.29 -9.33
N THR A 7 -12.49 -14.91 -9.80
CA THR A 7 -11.23 -15.50 -9.38
C THR A 7 -10.41 -14.43 -8.68
N ILE A 8 -9.79 -14.78 -7.55
CA ILE A 8 -8.85 -13.91 -6.84
C ILE A 8 -7.53 -14.67 -6.77
N VAL A 9 -6.50 -14.09 -7.37
CA VAL A 9 -5.17 -14.70 -7.47
C VAL A 9 -4.18 -13.85 -6.66
N PRO A 10 -3.50 -14.42 -5.65
CA PRO A 10 -2.42 -13.71 -4.97
C PRO A 10 -1.22 -13.57 -5.92
N ILE A 11 -0.46 -12.50 -5.76
CA ILE A 11 0.81 -12.30 -6.48
C ILE A 11 1.94 -12.53 -5.49
N GLU A 12 2.64 -13.64 -5.66
CA GLU A 12 3.77 -14.06 -4.85
C GLU A 12 5.10 -13.64 -5.49
N GLY A 13 6.20 -13.73 -4.75
CA GLY A 13 7.53 -13.45 -5.29
C GLY A 13 7.88 -11.96 -5.48
N ILE A 14 6.97 -11.03 -5.15
CA ILE A 14 7.28 -9.59 -5.15
C ILE A 14 8.38 -9.29 -4.12
N PRO A 15 9.50 -8.62 -4.51
CA PRO A 15 10.57 -8.27 -3.59
C PRO A 15 10.15 -7.16 -2.61
N GLU A 16 11.02 -6.85 -1.65
CA GLU A 16 10.83 -5.68 -0.78
C GLU A 16 10.85 -4.39 -1.63
N VAL A 17 9.71 -3.70 -1.68
CA VAL A 17 9.55 -2.43 -2.40
C VAL A 17 10.36 -1.33 -1.73
N ARG A 18 11.10 -0.56 -2.52
CA ARG A 18 11.98 0.52 -2.09
C ARG A 18 11.56 1.87 -2.70
N PRO A 19 12.02 2.98 -2.11
CA PRO A 19 11.87 4.31 -2.69
C PRO A 19 12.36 4.36 -4.16
N GLY A 20 11.47 4.79 -5.05
CA GLY A 20 11.76 4.94 -6.48
C GLY A 20 11.48 3.69 -7.34
N ASP A 21 11.08 2.57 -6.75
CA ASP A 21 10.73 1.38 -7.51
C ASP A 21 9.49 1.62 -8.39
N ALA A 22 9.53 1.09 -9.62
CA ALA A 22 8.37 1.01 -10.48
C ALA A 22 7.47 -0.14 -10.01
N LEU A 23 6.52 0.17 -9.11
CA LEU A 23 5.66 -0.84 -8.50
C LEU A 23 4.88 -1.68 -9.53
N ALA A 24 4.47 -1.08 -10.65
CA ALA A 24 3.78 -1.78 -11.73
C ALA A 24 4.64 -2.90 -12.32
N ASP A 25 5.90 -2.60 -12.64
CA ASP A 25 6.84 -3.57 -13.22
C ASP A 25 7.09 -4.73 -12.25
N LEU A 26 7.32 -4.43 -10.96
CA LEU A 26 7.48 -5.47 -9.94
C LEU A 26 6.28 -6.42 -9.83
N VAL A 27 5.07 -5.90 -10.00
CA VAL A 27 3.83 -6.67 -9.91
C VAL A 27 3.63 -7.51 -11.17
N VAL A 28 3.90 -6.94 -12.35
CA VAL A 28 3.80 -7.65 -13.64
C VAL A 28 4.83 -8.77 -13.72
N ASP A 29 6.10 -8.48 -13.43
CA ASP A 29 7.19 -9.46 -13.46
C ASP A 29 6.92 -10.65 -12.52
N ALA A 30 6.39 -10.38 -11.32
CA ALA A 30 6.04 -11.40 -10.35
C ALA A 30 4.88 -12.30 -10.84
N ALA A 31 3.84 -11.69 -11.42
CA ALA A 31 2.70 -12.42 -11.98
C ALA A 31 3.11 -13.29 -13.18
N GLU A 32 3.99 -12.79 -14.06
CA GLU A 32 4.56 -13.56 -15.16
C GLU A 32 5.40 -14.74 -14.66
N ALA A 33 6.31 -14.50 -13.70
CA ALA A 33 7.16 -15.54 -13.12
C ALA A 33 6.35 -16.63 -12.38
N GLN A 34 5.22 -16.26 -11.77
CA GLN A 34 4.29 -17.18 -11.13
C GLN A 34 3.50 -18.04 -12.13
N GLY A 35 3.44 -17.64 -13.41
CA GLY A 35 2.63 -18.29 -14.44
C GLY A 35 1.16 -17.88 -14.41
N THR A 36 0.86 -16.71 -13.83
CA THR A 36 -0.50 -16.11 -13.80
C THR A 36 -0.43 -14.69 -14.36
N PRO A 37 -0.11 -14.51 -15.66
CA PRO A 37 -0.04 -13.18 -16.27
C PRO A 37 -1.41 -12.50 -16.27
N PHE A 38 -1.41 -11.17 -16.27
CA PHE A 38 -2.64 -10.39 -16.33
C PHE A 38 -3.34 -10.53 -17.67
N GLU A 39 -4.67 -10.57 -17.63
CA GLU A 39 -5.55 -10.52 -18.79
C GLU A 39 -6.26 -9.16 -18.91
N ASP A 40 -6.81 -8.89 -20.09
CA ASP A 40 -7.58 -7.68 -20.31
C ASP A 40 -8.79 -7.62 -19.36
N ARG A 41 -8.94 -6.47 -18.69
CA ARG A 41 -9.94 -6.18 -17.66
C ARG A 41 -9.70 -6.81 -16.28
N ASP A 42 -8.51 -7.36 -16.04
CA ASP A 42 -8.11 -7.71 -14.67
C ASP A 42 -8.01 -6.47 -13.78
N CYS A 43 -8.31 -6.68 -12.49
CA CYS A 43 -8.20 -5.66 -11.46
C CYS A 43 -7.04 -5.97 -10.53
N VAL A 44 -6.10 -5.04 -10.41
CA VAL A 44 -4.98 -5.15 -9.47
C VAL A 44 -5.34 -4.47 -8.16
N VAL A 45 -5.19 -5.18 -7.05
CA VAL A 45 -5.40 -4.64 -5.71
C VAL A 45 -4.08 -4.70 -4.95
N VAL A 46 -3.59 -3.53 -4.55
CA VAL A 46 -2.38 -3.39 -3.73
C VAL A 46 -2.69 -2.73 -2.41
N THR A 47 -1.91 -3.04 -1.37
CA THR A 47 -1.98 -2.31 -0.11
C THR A 47 -1.34 -0.93 -0.27
N GLN A 48 -1.82 0.05 0.50
CA GLN A 48 -1.25 1.40 0.50
C GLN A 48 0.26 1.41 0.84
N LYS A 49 0.74 0.47 1.66
CA LYS A 49 2.12 0.47 2.15
C LYS A 49 3.14 0.37 1.01
N VAL A 50 2.91 -0.47 0.01
CA VAL A 50 3.84 -0.64 -1.12
C VAL A 50 3.83 0.59 -2.03
N VAL A 51 2.67 1.22 -2.21
CA VAL A 51 2.55 2.49 -2.94
C VAL A 51 3.34 3.60 -2.23
N SER A 52 3.15 3.77 -0.93
CA SER A 52 3.89 4.77 -0.14
C SER A 52 5.40 4.57 -0.18
N LYS A 53 5.88 3.31 -0.21
CA LYS A 53 7.30 3.00 -0.34
C LYS A 53 7.84 3.41 -1.71
N ALA A 54 7.20 2.99 -2.79
CA ALA A 54 7.59 3.34 -4.17
C ALA A 54 7.59 4.86 -4.38
N GLU A 55 6.58 5.56 -3.86
CA GLU A 55 6.46 7.04 -3.90
C GLU A 55 7.43 7.77 -2.96
N SER A 56 8.40 7.08 -2.34
CA SER A 56 9.43 7.69 -1.48
C SER A 56 8.87 8.45 -0.27
N ARG A 57 7.74 8.00 0.29
CA ARG A 57 7.10 8.61 1.47
C ARG A 57 7.62 8.09 2.81
N LEU A 58 8.82 7.52 2.83
CA LEU A 58 9.45 7.03 4.06
C LEU A 58 10.13 8.19 4.78
N VAL A 59 9.82 8.36 6.06
CA VAL A 59 10.41 9.38 6.93
C VAL A 59 11.21 8.67 8.04
N PRO A 60 12.50 8.97 8.22
CA PRO A 60 13.27 8.49 9.36
C PRO A 60 12.62 8.97 10.66
N LEU A 61 12.34 8.05 11.56
CA LEU A 61 11.67 8.35 12.82
C LEU A 61 12.17 7.39 13.91
N ASP A 62 12.50 7.93 15.07
CA ASP A 62 12.77 7.14 16.26
C ASP A 62 11.46 6.47 16.74
N PRO A 63 11.38 5.13 16.81
CA PRO A 63 10.16 4.44 17.25
C PRO A 63 9.75 4.77 18.69
N ASP A 64 10.68 5.23 19.53
CA ASP A 64 10.44 5.60 20.93
C ASP A 64 10.01 7.07 21.08
N ASP A 65 10.19 7.91 20.06
CA ASP A 65 9.72 9.30 20.02
C ASP A 65 8.22 9.38 19.65
N ARG A 66 7.37 9.07 20.64
CA ARG A 66 5.91 9.13 20.51
C ARG A 66 5.39 10.51 20.08
N PRO A 67 5.88 11.64 20.63
CA PRO A 67 5.51 12.97 20.17
C PRO A 67 5.80 13.21 18.68
N ALA A 68 6.99 12.89 18.19
CA ALA A 68 7.35 13.07 16.79
C ALA A 68 6.49 12.20 15.86
N ARG A 69 6.24 10.94 16.24
CA ARG A 69 5.34 10.06 15.48
C ARG A 69 3.94 10.66 15.33
N ARG A 70 3.41 11.21 16.42
CA ARG A 70 2.08 11.82 16.42
C ARG A 70 2.04 13.07 15.55
N ALA A 71 3.04 13.94 15.64
CA ALA A 71 3.13 15.14 14.82
C ALA A 71 3.17 14.79 13.33
N LEU A 72 3.91 13.76 12.94
CA LEU A 72 3.99 13.29 11.55
C LEU A 72 2.63 12.76 11.04
N VAL A 73 1.93 11.97 11.84
CA VAL A 73 0.57 11.50 11.48
C VAL A 73 -0.37 12.69 11.34
N GLU A 74 -0.35 13.64 12.28
CA GLU A 74 -1.19 14.83 12.26
C GLU A 74 -0.90 15.73 11.04
N SER A 75 0.36 15.86 10.60
CA SER A 75 0.71 16.66 9.42
C SER A 75 0.24 16.06 8.08
N GLU A 76 0.12 14.73 8.00
CA GLU A 76 -0.40 14.05 6.81
C GLU A 76 -1.92 13.85 6.85
N SER A 77 -2.55 14.12 8.00
CA SER A 77 -3.98 13.96 8.19
C SER A 77 -4.75 15.15 7.62
N VAL A 78 -5.79 14.87 6.83
CA VAL A 78 -6.82 15.86 6.46
C VAL A 78 -7.76 16.08 7.65
N ARG A 79 -8.14 15.00 8.33
CA ARG A 79 -8.90 15.06 9.59
C ARG A 79 -8.61 13.88 10.49
N ILE A 80 -8.74 14.09 11.80
CA ILE A 80 -8.68 13.01 12.78
C ILE A 80 -10.10 12.51 13.06
N LEU A 81 -10.35 11.25 12.71
CA LEU A 81 -11.65 10.59 12.90
C LEU A 81 -11.84 10.13 14.34
N ARG A 82 -10.78 9.63 14.98
CA ARG A 82 -10.84 9.13 16.36
C ARG A 82 -9.48 9.17 17.05
N ARG A 83 -9.52 9.40 18.36
CA ARG A 83 -8.36 9.28 19.27
C ARG A 83 -8.69 8.34 20.43
N ARG A 84 -7.80 7.40 20.75
CA ARG A 84 -7.89 6.55 21.94
C ARG A 84 -6.48 6.23 22.47
N GLY A 85 -6.03 6.97 23.48
CA GLY A 85 -4.63 6.88 23.93
C GLY A 85 -3.69 7.20 22.76
N ASP A 86 -2.76 6.29 22.49
CA ASP A 86 -1.80 6.41 21.38
C ASP A 86 -2.35 6.01 20.01
N LEU A 87 -3.57 5.46 19.94
CA LEU A 87 -4.21 5.12 18.68
C LEU A 87 -4.86 6.36 18.06
N LEU A 88 -4.42 6.69 16.85
CA LEU A 88 -5.02 7.71 15.99
C LEU A 88 -5.65 7.03 14.76
N ILE A 89 -6.89 7.38 14.45
CA ILE A 89 -7.52 7.06 13.17
C ILE A 89 -7.66 8.39 12.42
N SER A 90 -7.02 8.49 11.27
CA SER A 90 -6.95 9.69 10.44
C SER A 90 -7.35 9.39 9.02
N GLU A 91 -8.02 10.34 8.38
CA GLU A 91 -8.18 10.38 6.93
C GLU A 91 -6.97 11.10 6.32
N THR A 92 -6.34 10.49 5.33
CA THR A 92 -5.25 11.09 4.56
C THR A 92 -5.80 11.66 3.25
N ARG A 93 -4.97 12.39 2.50
CA ARG A 93 -5.39 12.98 1.20
C ARG A 93 -5.86 11.95 0.17
N HIS A 94 -5.52 10.67 0.36
CA HIS A 94 -5.87 9.57 -0.54
C HIS A 94 -7.20 8.86 -0.16
N GLY A 95 -7.87 9.30 0.92
CA GLY A 95 -9.03 8.63 1.51
C GLY A 95 -8.67 7.79 2.72
#